data_AF-A0A354X827-F1
#
_entry.id   AF-A0A354X827-F1
#
_cell.length_a   1.000
_cell.length_b   1.000
_cell.length_c   1.000
_cell.angle_alpha   90.00
_cell.angle_beta   90.00
_cell.angle_gamma   90.00
#
_symmetry.space_group_name_H-M   'P 1'
#
loop_
_entity.id
_entity.type
_entity.pdbx_description
1 polymer ?
#
loop_
_entity_poly.entity_id
_entity_poly.type
_entity_poly.pdbx_seq_one_letter_code
_entity_poly.pdbx_strand_id
1 'polypeptide(L)'
;PNFMNIPGENLIGVMSCNEYLTRVNLMQAIDPESDTPVYKGKKVAVIGGGNTAMDAVRTARRLGAETAMIVYRRSEQEMPARLEEIKHAKEEGVVFLTLHNPLRYEGDE
;
A
#
# COMPACT_ATOMS: atom_id res chain seq x y z
N PRO A 1 -2.48 14.24 -1.06
CA PRO A 1 -2.48 12.90 -1.68
C PRO A 1 -2.92 13.04 -3.15
N ASN A 2 -2.40 12.21 -4.05
CA ASN A 2 -2.88 12.18 -5.43
C ASN A 2 -3.76 10.94 -5.62
N PHE A 3 -5.03 11.18 -5.89
CA PHE A 3 -6.02 10.16 -6.18
C PHE A 3 -6.04 9.83 -7.67
N MET A 4 -6.37 8.58 -7.98
CA MET A 4 -6.40 8.07 -9.35
C MET A 4 -7.66 8.52 -10.10
N ASN A 5 -8.71 8.94 -9.40
CA ASN A 5 -10.01 9.29 -9.99
C ASN A 5 -10.60 8.16 -10.82
N ILE A 6 -10.55 6.94 -10.28
CA ILE A 6 -11.14 5.73 -10.89
C ILE A 6 -12.32 5.24 -10.05
N PRO A 7 -13.28 4.49 -10.62
CA PRO A 7 -14.41 3.97 -9.87
C PRO A 7 -13.98 3.13 -8.65
N GLY A 8 -14.70 3.26 -7.54
CA GLY A 8 -14.46 2.51 -6.30
C GLY A 8 -13.40 3.11 -5.36
N GLU A 9 -12.85 4.29 -5.66
CA GLU A 9 -11.80 4.92 -4.84
C GLU A 9 -12.24 5.32 -3.42
N ASN A 10 -13.56 5.39 -3.17
CA ASN A 10 -14.15 5.69 -1.86
C ASN A 10 -14.66 4.44 -1.13
N LEU A 11 -14.36 3.23 -1.61
CA LEU A 11 -14.75 2.00 -0.95
C LEU A 11 -14.04 1.83 0.40
N ILE A 12 -14.68 1.12 1.33
CA ILE A 12 -14.08 0.77 2.62
C ILE A 12 -12.82 -0.06 2.35
N GLY A 13 -11.73 0.28 3.04
CA GLY A 13 -10.42 -0.35 2.86
C GLY A 13 -9.54 0.29 1.77
N VAL A 14 -10.09 1.19 0.94
CA VAL A 14 -9.29 2.05 0.05
C VAL A 14 -8.93 3.33 0.79
N MET A 15 -7.64 3.62 0.91
CA MET A 15 -7.14 4.81 1.59
C MET A 15 -5.81 5.28 1.01
N SER A 16 -5.43 6.52 1.32
CA SER A 16 -4.13 7.03 0.87
C SER A 16 -2.98 6.43 1.67
N CYS A 17 -1.81 6.26 1.05
CA CYS A 17 -0.61 5.77 1.76
C CYS A 17 -0.23 6.68 2.94
N ASN A 18 -0.40 7.99 2.79
CA ASN A 18 -0.10 8.95 3.86
C ASN A 18 -1.02 8.74 5.07
N GLU A 19 -2.33 8.58 4.83
CA GLU A 19 -3.30 8.28 5.88
C GLU A 19 -2.97 6.95 6.58
N TYR A 20 -2.71 5.89 5.80
CA TYR A 20 -2.34 4.58 6.34
C TYR A 20 -1.10 4.66 7.25
N LEU A 21 -0.03 5.28 6.77
CA LEU A 21 1.22 5.43 7.53
C LEU A 21 1.04 6.32 8.76
N THR A 22 0.28 7.41 8.67
CA THR A 22 -0.03 8.28 9.82
C THR A 22 -0.79 7.50 10.90
N ARG A 23 -1.82 6.73 10.52
CA ARG A 23 -2.60 5.94 11.47
C ARG A 23 -1.74 4.88 12.16
N VAL A 24 -0.94 4.15 11.38
CA VAL A 24 -0.06 3.10 11.92
C VAL A 24 1.04 3.67 12.83
N ASN A 25 1.73 4.73 12.41
CA ASN A 25 2.92 5.21 13.11
C ASN A 25 2.63 6.19 14.25
N LEU A 26 1.58 7.01 14.14
CA LEU A 26 1.32 8.11 15.09
C LEU A 26 0.09 7.89 15.95
N MET A 27 -0.89 7.11 15.49
CA MET A 27 -2.19 6.95 16.16
C MET A 27 -2.33 5.60 16.87
N GLN A 28 -1.25 4.81 16.96
CA GLN A 28 -1.26 3.46 17.54
C GLN A 28 -2.36 2.56 16.96
N ALA A 29 -2.79 2.81 15.72
CA ALA A 29 -3.94 2.13 15.12
C ALA A 29 -3.72 0.63 14.81
N ILE A 30 -2.55 0.10 15.17
CA ILE A 30 -2.27 -1.34 15.16
C ILE A 30 -2.98 -2.03 16.33
N ASP A 31 -3.19 -1.31 17.42
CA ASP A 31 -3.92 -1.76 18.61
C ASP A 31 -5.42 -1.83 18.29
N PRO A 32 -6.06 -3.01 18.38
CA PRO A 32 -7.51 -3.14 18.21
C PRO A 32 -8.33 -2.28 19.17
N GLU A 33 -7.76 -1.92 20.33
CA GLU A 33 -8.40 -1.10 21.35
C GLU A 33 -8.25 0.41 21.09
N SER A 34 -7.58 0.81 20.00
CA SER A 34 -7.50 2.22 19.64
C SER A 34 -8.86 2.75 19.16
N ASP A 35 -9.07 4.07 19.25
CA ASP A 35 -10.30 4.70 18.76
C ASP A 35 -10.50 4.53 17.24
N THR A 36 -9.43 4.29 16.49
CA THR A 36 -9.44 4.24 15.01
C THR A 36 -8.50 3.15 14.47
N PRO A 37 -8.79 1.87 14.73
CA PRO A 37 -7.89 0.79 14.34
C PRO A 37 -7.80 0.68 12.82
N VAL A 38 -6.60 0.35 12.33
CA VAL A 38 -6.35 0.11 10.91
C VAL A 38 -6.72 -1.33 10.58
N TYR A 39 -7.44 -1.50 9.47
CA TYR A 39 -7.79 -2.81 8.97
C TYR A 39 -6.55 -3.62 8.56
N LYS A 40 -6.36 -4.79 9.17
CA LYS A 40 -5.26 -5.72 8.85
C LYS A 40 -5.68 -6.63 7.69
N GLY A 41 -5.49 -6.14 6.47
CA GLY A 41 -5.80 -6.90 5.26
C GLY A 41 -4.87 -8.10 5.08
N LYS A 42 -5.43 -9.28 4.76
CA LYS A 42 -4.64 -10.47 4.38
C LYS A 42 -3.86 -10.26 3.09
N LYS A 43 -4.48 -9.60 2.11
CA LYS A 43 -3.89 -9.22 0.84
C LYS A 43 -3.97 -7.71 0.70
N VAL A 44 -2.82 -7.05 0.56
CA VAL A 44 -2.73 -5.59 0.48
C VAL A 44 -2.06 -5.19 -0.82
N ALA A 45 -2.74 -4.35 -1.60
CA ALA A 45 -2.20 -3.74 -2.81
C ALA A 45 -1.92 -2.25 -2.57
N VAL A 46 -0.69 -1.82 -2.84
CA VAL A 46 -0.26 -0.43 -2.77
C VAL A 46 -0.02 0.07 -4.19
N ILE A 47 -0.74 1.11 -4.59
CA ILE A 47 -0.65 1.66 -5.95
C ILE A 47 0.35 2.82 -5.96
N GLY A 48 1.48 2.63 -6.64
CA GLY A 48 2.55 3.63 -6.73
C GLY A 48 3.95 3.02 -6.70
N GLY A 49 4.97 3.83 -7.00
CA GLY A 49 6.37 3.38 -7.07
C GLY A 49 7.37 4.32 -6.37
N GLY A 50 6.90 5.26 -5.56
CA GLY A 50 7.75 6.18 -4.79
C GLY A 50 8.07 5.66 -3.39
N ASN A 51 8.91 6.38 -2.64
CA ASN A 51 9.32 5.97 -1.28
C ASN A 51 8.11 5.75 -0.36
N THR A 52 7.10 6.63 -0.41
CA THR A 52 5.87 6.46 0.38
C THR A 52 5.14 5.15 0.07
N ALA A 53 5.18 4.67 -1.18
CA ALA A 53 4.60 3.38 -1.54
C ALA A 53 5.41 2.22 -0.96
N MET A 54 6.75 2.32 -0.98
CA MET A 54 7.65 1.33 -0.38
C MET A 54 7.45 1.25 1.14
N ASP A 55 7.34 2.39 1.83
CA ASP A 55 7.07 2.44 3.26
C ASP A 55 5.71 1.80 3.60
N ALA A 56 4.67 2.14 2.83
CA ALA A 56 3.33 1.61 3.03
C ALA A 56 3.26 0.09 2.82
N VAL A 57 3.87 -0.43 1.75
CA VAL A 57 3.80 -1.88 1.44
C VAL A 57 4.61 -2.71 2.43
N ARG A 58 5.77 -2.22 2.88
CA ARG A 58 6.60 -2.88 3.90
C ARG A 58 5.90 -2.86 5.25
N THR A 59 5.27 -1.74 5.59
CA THR A 59 4.42 -1.63 6.79
C THR A 59 3.30 -2.66 6.75
N ALA A 60 2.54 -2.76 5.65
CA ALA A 60 1.51 -3.78 5.50
C ALA A 60 2.04 -5.21 5.66
N ARG A 61 3.21 -5.51 5.08
CA ARG A 61 3.87 -6.81 5.23
C ARG A 61 4.19 -7.13 6.69
N ARG A 62 4.77 -6.17 7.41
CA ARG A 62 5.15 -6.32 8.84
C ARG A 62 3.94 -6.40 9.77
N LEU A 63 2.82 -5.80 9.40
CA LEU A 63 1.55 -5.92 10.13
C LEU A 63 0.84 -7.27 9.90
N GLY A 64 1.45 -8.19 9.14
CA GLY A 64 0.98 -9.56 8.99
C GLY A 64 0.18 -9.82 7.71
N ALA A 65 0.23 -8.93 6.72
CA ALA A 65 -0.36 -9.23 5.41
C ALA A 65 0.32 -10.47 4.80
N GLU A 66 -0.47 -11.50 4.51
CA GLU A 66 -0.03 -12.74 3.84
C GLU A 66 0.59 -12.42 2.46
N THR A 67 0.03 -11.43 1.77
CA THR A 67 0.56 -10.90 0.51
C THR A 67 0.51 -9.38 0.53
N ALA A 68 1.66 -8.73 0.37
CA ALA A 68 1.75 -7.29 0.14
C ALA A 68 2.32 -7.07 -1.28
N MET A 69 1.64 -6.25 -2.08
CA MET A 69 2.01 -6.04 -3.48
C MET A 69 2.10 -4.55 -3.82
N ILE A 70 3.12 -4.20 -4.60
CA ILE A 70 3.26 -2.93 -5.29
C ILE A 70 2.63 -3.07 -6.68
N VAL A 71 1.73 -2.17 -7.03
CA VAL A 71 1.18 -2.03 -8.37
C VAL A 71 1.68 -0.73 -8.97
N TYR A 72 2.43 -0.81 -10.06
CA TYR A 72 3.04 0.36 -10.69
C TYR A 72 2.84 0.36 -12.20
N ARG A 73 2.33 1.49 -12.71
CA ARG A 73 1.96 1.66 -14.13
C ARG A 73 3.14 1.69 -15.11
N ARG A 74 4.38 1.75 -14.61
CA ARG A 74 5.62 1.82 -15.40
C ARG A 74 6.56 0.68 -15.02
N SER A 75 7.70 0.60 -15.70
CA SER A 75 8.72 -0.41 -15.40
C SER A 75 9.38 -0.15 -14.03
N GLU A 76 10.07 -1.16 -13.51
CA GLU A 76 10.85 -1.02 -12.28
C GLU A 76 11.96 0.04 -12.39
N GLN A 77 12.60 0.14 -13.56
CA GLN A 77 13.66 1.11 -13.85
C GLN A 77 13.16 2.56 -13.77
N GLU A 78 11.86 2.76 -13.98
CA GLU A 78 11.20 4.06 -13.90
C GLU A 78 10.57 4.33 -12.53
N MET A 79 10.82 3.47 -11.52
CA MET A 79 10.35 3.74 -10.17
C MET A 79 11.09 4.93 -9.56
N PRO A 80 10.38 5.94 -9.04
CA PRO A 80 11.01 7.08 -8.38
C PRO A 80 11.54 6.76 -6.96
N ALA A 81 11.19 5.60 -6.40
CA ALA A 81 11.74 5.15 -5.13
C ALA A 81 13.25 4.92 -5.22
N ARG A 82 13.95 5.08 -4.09
CA ARG A 82 15.37 4.75 -4.00
C ARG A 82 15.58 3.26 -4.27
N LEU A 83 16.64 2.91 -5.01
CA LEU A 83 16.97 1.51 -5.31
C LEU A 83 17.10 0.64 -4.06
N GLU A 84 17.62 1.21 -2.98
CA GLU A 84 17.74 0.54 -1.68
C GLU A 84 16.37 0.21 -1.07
N GLU A 85 15.40 1.13 -1.15
CA GLU A 85 14.03 0.88 -0.68
C GLU A 85 13.33 -0.23 -1.49
N ILE A 86 13.52 -0.22 -2.81
CA ILE A 86 13.01 -1.27 -3.70
C ILE A 86 13.63 -2.62 -3.33
N LYS A 87 14.94 -2.66 -3.09
CA LYS A 87 15.67 -3.87 -2.71
C LYS A 87 15.16 -4.41 -1.36
N HIS A 88 15.04 -3.56 -0.34
CA HIS A 88 14.51 -3.96 0.96
C HIS A 88 13.08 -4.50 0.87
N ALA A 89 12.21 -3.85 0.07
CA ALA A 89 10.85 -4.35 -0.15
C ALA A 89 10.86 -5.76 -0.79
N LYS A 90 11.73 -6.01 -1.77
CA LYS A 90 11.90 -7.35 -2.37
C LYS A 90 12.40 -8.37 -1.36
N GLU A 91 13.38 -8.02 -0.53
CA GLU A 91 13.92 -8.89 0.52
C GLU A 91 12.86 -9.24 1.58
N GLU A 92 11.91 -8.35 1.85
CA GLU A 92 10.75 -8.59 2.73
C GLU A 92 9.62 -9.43 2.06
N GLY A 93 9.81 -9.83 0.80
CA GLY A 93 8.87 -10.67 0.06
C GLY A 93 7.68 -9.91 -0.55
N VAL A 94 7.82 -8.60 -0.79
CA VAL A 94 6.80 -7.81 -1.49
C VAL A 94 6.72 -8.24 -2.96
N VAL A 95 5.50 -8.41 -3.46
CA VAL A 95 5.24 -8.74 -4.87
C VAL A 95 5.22 -7.46 -5.71
N PHE A 96 5.92 -7.43 -6.83
CA PHE A 96 5.98 -6.27 -7.73
C PHE A 96 5.20 -6.54 -9.02
N LEU A 97 4.08 -5.84 -9.19
CA LEU A 97 3.26 -5.80 -10.41
C LEU A 97 3.58 -4.52 -11.18
N THR A 98 4.71 -4.51 -11.90
CA THR A 98 5.12 -3.40 -12.77
C THR A 98 4.42 -3.47 -14.12
N LEU A 99 4.32 -2.35 -14.84
CA LEU A 99 3.51 -2.23 -16.07
C LEU A 99 2.02 -2.57 -15.86
N HIS A 100 1.50 -2.36 -14.64
CA HIS A 100 0.10 -2.57 -14.30
C HIS A 100 -0.54 -1.26 -13.86
N ASN A 101 -1.69 -0.92 -14.45
CA ASN A 101 -2.46 0.26 -14.09
C ASN A 101 -3.89 -0.14 -13.71
N PRO A 102 -4.31 0.06 -12.44
CA PRO A 102 -5.68 -0.17 -12.03
C PRO A 102 -6.71 0.61 -12.86
N LEU A 103 -7.84 0.00 -13.15
CA LEU A 103 -8.95 0.61 -13.91
C LEU A 103 -10.16 0.94 -13.02
N ARG A 104 -10.39 0.16 -11.97
CA ARG A 104 -11.42 0.36 -10.94
C ARG A 104 -11.08 -0.48 -9.70
N TYR A 105 -11.67 -0.10 -8.58
CA TYR A 105 -11.75 -0.93 -7.38
C TYR A 105 -13.15 -1.53 -7.30
N GLU A 106 -13.24 -2.80 -6.94
CA GLU A 106 -14.49 -3.54 -6.77
C GLU A 106 -14.58 -4.01 -5.32
N GLY A 107 -15.77 -3.89 -4.73
CA GLY A 107 -16.09 -4.42 -3.41
C GLY A 107 -17.42 -5.15 -3.47
N ASP A 108 -17.57 -6.17 -2.63
CA ASP A 108 -18.86 -6.67 -2.19
C ASP A 108 -19.42 -5.73 -1.11
N GLU A 109 -20.75 -5.70 -0.98
CA GLU A 109 -21.44 -4.85 0.03
C GLU A 109 -20.92 -5.06 1.46
#